data_AF-A0A3N2M4C5-F1
#
_entry.id   AF-A0A3N2M4C5-F1
#
_cell.length_a   1.000
_cell.length_b   1.000
_cell.length_c   1.000
_cell.angle_alpha   90.00
_cell.angle_beta   90.00
_cell.angle_gamma   90.00
#
_symmetry.space_group_name_H-M   'P 1'
#
loop_
_entity.id
_entity.type
_entity.pdbx_description
1 polymer ?
#
loop_
_entity_poly.entity_id
_entity_poly.type
_entity_poly.pdbx_seq_one_letter_code
_entity_poly.pdbx_strand_id
1 'polypeptide(L)'
;MIGTDACPTEQEVAFLEAAYPYFLLPAAMRLANAKDMSEEERRHLERRVALASNTTDALFRIVDPDGRLLSEFYPERDTPSKPSTDSAIDTFLETYGKSTPEEDALLTRLIFNPVPEYAATLVTEDTPTAQSEDPQGQDAVLDAFLSKFPQEHKDTADDTPKAPQPRKQKAAKVSEDSLLSESLAKIYISRGRYDKAYEIIHSLSLNFPKKSIYFADQLRFLQKLILNSKYKDKTN
;
A
#
# COMPACT_ATOMS: atom_id res chain seq x y z
N MET A 1 31.94 -31.74 -30.43
CA MET A 1 32.75 -30.52 -30.22
C MET A 1 32.34 -29.52 -31.29
N ILE A 2 31.42 -28.61 -30.99
CA ILE A 2 31.10 -27.46 -31.85
C ILE A 2 31.80 -26.30 -31.15
N GLY A 3 32.89 -25.82 -31.74
CA GLY A 3 33.75 -24.80 -31.15
C GLY A 3 33.06 -23.44 -31.11
N THR A 4 33.13 -22.81 -29.94
CA THR A 4 33.41 -21.37 -29.72
C THR A 4 32.75 -20.36 -30.65
N ASP A 5 31.76 -19.62 -30.13
CA ASP A 5 31.56 -18.16 -30.24
C ASP A 5 32.28 -17.42 -31.39
N ALA A 6 32.07 -17.84 -32.64
CA ALA A 6 32.55 -17.10 -33.80
C ALA A 6 31.39 -16.24 -34.32
N CYS A 7 31.27 -15.02 -33.78
CA CYS A 7 30.54 -13.98 -34.49
C CYS A 7 31.19 -13.82 -35.88
N PRO A 8 30.41 -13.86 -36.98
CA PRO A 8 30.96 -13.68 -38.32
C PRO A 8 31.69 -12.34 -38.41
N THR A 9 32.84 -12.33 -39.08
CA THR A 9 33.63 -11.11 -39.26
C THR A 9 32.90 -10.12 -40.16
N GLU A 10 33.16 -8.82 -39.99
CA GLU A 10 32.49 -7.76 -40.78
C GLU A 10 32.62 -7.96 -42.30
N GLN A 11 33.76 -8.48 -42.74
CA GLN A 11 34.02 -8.80 -44.15
C GLN A 11 33.13 -9.94 -44.66
N GLU A 12 32.89 -10.97 -43.84
CA GLU A 12 31.99 -12.08 -44.17
C GLU A 12 30.53 -11.61 -44.23
N VAL A 13 30.12 -10.74 -43.32
CA VAL A 13 28.78 -10.14 -43.31
C VAL A 13 28.56 -9.30 -44.57
N ALA A 14 29.54 -8.47 -44.96
CA ALA A 14 29.48 -7.67 -46.18
C ALA A 14 29.46 -8.54 -47.46
N PHE A 15 30.25 -9.62 -47.48
CA PHE A 15 30.23 -10.58 -48.58
C PHE A 15 28.86 -11.25 -48.72
N LEU A 16 28.26 -11.68 -47.61
CA LEU A 16 26.93 -12.30 -47.60
C LEU A 16 25.85 -11.32 -48.06
N GLU A 17 25.95 -10.04 -47.71
CA GLU A 17 25.02 -9.02 -48.18
C GLU A 17 25.09 -8.83 -49.71
N ALA A 18 26.30 -8.82 -50.28
CA ALA A 18 26.49 -8.69 -51.72
C ALA A 18 26.06 -9.95 -52.48
N ALA A 19 26.37 -11.14 -51.95
CA ALA A 19 26.01 -12.42 -52.55
C ALA A 19 24.52 -12.73 -52.43
N TYR A 20 23.88 -12.30 -51.34
CA TYR A 20 22.49 -12.60 -51.03
C TYR A 20 21.71 -11.34 -50.60
N PRO A 21 21.33 -10.46 -51.54
CA PRO A 21 20.63 -9.21 -51.22
C PRO A 21 19.26 -9.40 -50.53
N TYR A 22 18.67 -10.58 -50.72
CA TYR A 22 17.39 -11.00 -50.13
C TYR A 22 17.52 -11.55 -48.71
N PHE A 23 18.73 -11.88 -48.26
CA PHE A 23 18.94 -12.44 -46.93
C PHE A 23 18.99 -11.32 -45.89
N LEU A 24 18.14 -11.42 -44.87
CA LEU A 24 17.95 -10.35 -43.89
C LEU A 24 19.00 -10.35 -42.76
N LEU A 25 19.53 -11.52 -42.44
CA LEU A 25 20.41 -11.72 -41.31
C LEU A 25 21.71 -10.89 -41.39
N PRO A 26 22.38 -10.75 -42.54
CA PRO A 26 23.57 -9.89 -42.66
C PRO A 26 23.22 -8.42 -42.42
N ALA A 27 22.08 -7.96 -42.91
CA ALA A 27 21.60 -6.60 -42.68
C ALA A 27 21.30 -6.36 -41.18
N ALA A 28 20.65 -7.31 -40.51
CA ALA A 28 20.38 -7.23 -39.08
C ALA A 28 21.66 -7.26 -38.22
N MET A 29 22.62 -8.14 -38.57
CA MET A 29 23.92 -8.24 -37.89
C MET A 29 24.75 -6.97 -38.06
N ARG A 30 24.73 -6.37 -39.26
CA ARG A 30 25.42 -5.11 -39.55
C ARG A 30 24.81 -3.93 -38.78
N LEU A 31 23.49 -3.93 -38.62
CA LEU A 31 22.76 -2.93 -37.83
C LEU A 31 23.04 -3.08 -36.33
N ALA A 32 23.08 -4.31 -35.82
CA ALA A 32 23.42 -4.60 -34.42
C ALA A 32 24.88 -4.19 -34.06
N ASN A 33 25.80 -4.26 -35.01
CA ASN A 33 27.22 -3.91 -34.83
C ASN A 33 27.57 -2.48 -35.31
N ALA A 34 26.60 -1.57 -35.41
CA ALA A 34 26.72 -0.26 -36.06
C ALA A 34 27.62 0.78 -35.33
N LYS A 35 28.91 0.46 -35.11
CA LYS A 35 29.89 1.37 -34.52
C LYS A 35 30.37 2.47 -35.48
N ASP A 36 30.47 2.17 -36.78
CA ASP A 36 31.10 3.05 -37.78
C ASP A 36 30.25 3.31 -39.05
N MET A 37 28.91 3.28 -38.94
CA MET A 37 28.00 3.40 -40.09
C MET A 37 27.50 4.84 -40.30
N SER A 38 27.41 5.28 -41.56
CA SER A 38 26.72 6.53 -41.93
C SER A 38 25.23 6.46 -41.57
N GLU A 39 24.63 7.59 -41.17
CA GLU A 39 23.21 7.68 -40.85
C GLU A 39 22.31 7.25 -42.03
N GLU A 40 22.73 7.55 -43.27
CA GLU A 40 21.98 7.19 -44.47
C GLU A 40 21.97 5.67 -44.71
N GLU A 41 23.13 5.04 -44.57
CA GLU A 41 23.29 3.59 -44.71
C GLU A 41 22.55 2.85 -43.59
N ARG A 42 22.61 3.38 -42.37
CA ARG A 42 21.85 2.87 -41.23
C ARG A 42 20.35 2.92 -41.49
N ARG A 43 19.81 4.07 -41.91
CA ARG A 43 18.37 4.21 -42.26
C ARG A 43 17.95 3.28 -43.39
N HIS A 44 18.82 3.05 -44.36
CA HIS A 44 18.54 2.11 -45.45
C HIS A 44 18.41 0.67 -44.93
N LEU A 45 19.32 0.24 -44.05
CA LEU A 45 19.26 -1.09 -43.42
C LEU A 45 18.07 -1.23 -42.48
N GLU A 46 17.77 -0.21 -41.67
CA GLU A 46 16.59 -0.18 -40.79
C GLU A 46 15.30 -0.39 -41.57
N ARG A 47 15.12 0.32 -42.70
CA ARG A 47 13.95 0.15 -43.57
C ARG A 47 13.85 -1.26 -44.13
N ARG A 48 14.97 -1.85 -44.57
CA ARG A 48 15.02 -3.22 -45.09
C ARG A 48 14.64 -4.24 -44.01
N VAL A 49 15.21 -4.10 -42.80
CA VAL A 49 14.90 -4.94 -41.64
C VAL A 49 13.44 -4.77 -41.22
N ALA A 50 12.93 -3.54 -41.23
CA ALA A 50 11.55 -3.26 -40.86
C ALA A 50 10.52 -3.90 -41.81
N LEU A 51 10.78 -3.84 -43.12
CA LEU A 51 9.88 -4.43 -44.12
C LEU A 51 9.84 -5.96 -44.07
N ALA A 52 10.94 -6.59 -43.67
CA ALA A 52 11.07 -8.04 -43.66
C ALA A 52 10.86 -8.67 -42.26
N SER A 53 10.80 -7.86 -41.20
CA SER A 53 10.50 -8.34 -39.86
C SER A 53 9.03 -8.78 -39.74
N ASN A 54 8.80 -9.90 -39.07
CA ASN A 54 7.48 -10.43 -38.77
C ASN A 54 6.89 -9.90 -37.46
N THR A 55 7.73 -9.34 -36.57
CA THR A 55 7.33 -8.90 -35.24
C THR A 55 8.00 -7.58 -34.86
N THR A 56 7.24 -6.71 -34.20
CA THR A 56 7.72 -5.43 -33.71
C THR A 56 8.80 -5.61 -32.64
N ASP A 57 8.68 -6.62 -31.76
CA ASP A 57 9.66 -6.89 -30.71
C ASP A 57 11.03 -7.30 -31.28
N ALA A 58 11.08 -8.17 -32.29
CA ALA A 58 12.34 -8.54 -32.94
C ALA A 58 12.99 -7.33 -33.64
N LEU A 59 12.19 -6.47 -34.26
CA LEU A 59 12.66 -5.24 -34.89
C LEU A 59 13.27 -4.29 -33.85
N PHE A 60 12.60 -4.06 -32.72
CA PHE A 60 13.10 -3.18 -31.66
C PHE A 60 14.43 -3.67 -31.09
N ARG A 61 14.58 -4.99 -30.87
CA ARG A 61 15.83 -5.57 -30.38
C ARG A 61 17.01 -5.40 -31.35
N ILE A 62 16.74 -5.33 -32.65
CA ILE A 62 17.77 -5.15 -33.68
C ILE A 62 18.10 -3.67 -33.85
N VAL A 63 17.08 -2.81 -33.94
CA VAL A 63 17.23 -1.38 -34.27
C VAL A 63 17.71 -0.55 -33.07
N ASP A 64 17.28 -0.91 -31.86
CA ASP A 64 17.56 -0.16 -30.64
C ASP A 64 17.93 -1.11 -29.47
N PRO A 65 19.07 -1.83 -29.55
CA PRO A 65 19.47 -2.75 -28.50
C PRO A 65 19.68 -2.07 -27.13
N ASP A 66 20.16 -0.81 -27.15
CA ASP A 66 20.43 -0.01 -25.95
C ASP A 66 19.21 0.80 -25.46
N GLY A 67 18.09 0.78 -26.20
CA GLY A 67 16.88 1.55 -25.86
C GLY A 67 17.05 3.07 -25.98
N ARG A 68 18.09 3.54 -26.69
CA ARG A 68 18.41 4.96 -26.82
C ARG A 68 17.38 5.70 -27.67
N LEU A 69 16.99 5.13 -28.81
CA LEU A 69 16.00 5.75 -29.69
C LEU A 69 14.66 5.94 -28.95
N LEU A 70 14.26 4.95 -28.14
CA LEU A 70 13.05 5.06 -27.33
C LEU A 70 13.19 6.09 -26.19
N SER A 71 14.37 6.17 -25.58
CA SER A 71 14.65 7.13 -24.51
C SER A 71 14.69 8.58 -25.00
N GLU A 72 15.19 8.81 -26.23
CA GLU A 72 15.31 10.14 -26.84
C GLU A 72 14.00 10.62 -27.47
N PHE A 73 13.12 9.68 -27.85
CA PHE A 73 11.79 9.99 -28.39
C PHE A 73 10.89 10.73 -27.41
N TYR A 74 11.05 10.48 -26.11
CA TYR A 74 10.36 11.23 -25.07
C TYR A 74 11.34 12.25 -24.47
N PRO A 75 10.94 13.53 -24.31
CA PRO A 75 11.78 14.47 -23.59
C PRO A 75 12.09 13.89 -22.20
N GLU A 76 13.34 14.05 -21.76
CA GLU A 76 13.71 13.73 -20.39
C GLU A 76 12.67 14.39 -19.49
N ARG A 77 11.86 13.56 -18.84
CA ARG A 77 10.99 14.09 -17.80
C ARG A 77 11.97 14.56 -16.75
N ASP A 78 12.06 15.88 -16.57
CA ASP A 78 12.39 16.44 -15.27
C ASP A 78 11.43 15.75 -14.31
N THR A 79 11.85 14.61 -13.75
CA THR A 79 11.17 14.04 -12.61
C THR A 79 11.68 14.92 -11.51
N PRO A 80 10.95 15.97 -11.05
CA PRO A 80 11.27 16.51 -9.75
C PRO A 80 11.26 15.28 -8.85
N SER A 81 12.42 14.97 -8.26
CA SER A 81 12.54 13.86 -7.33
C SER A 81 11.36 14.02 -6.40
N LYS A 82 10.41 13.06 -6.46
CA LYS A 82 9.20 13.15 -5.64
C LYS A 82 9.70 13.42 -4.23
N PRO A 83 9.24 14.50 -3.57
CA PRO A 83 9.78 14.84 -2.26
C PRO A 83 9.64 13.62 -1.37
N SER A 84 10.66 13.35 -0.55
CA SER A 84 10.59 12.29 0.44
C SER A 84 9.34 12.49 1.30
N THR A 85 8.77 11.41 1.82
CA THR A 85 7.60 11.48 2.71
C THR A 85 7.84 12.44 3.86
N ASP A 86 9.04 12.43 4.45
CA ASP A 86 9.43 13.35 5.52
C ASP A 86 9.42 14.82 5.05
N SER A 87 10.01 15.09 3.88
CA SER A 87 10.03 16.44 3.29
C SER A 87 8.62 16.97 2.98
N ALA A 88 7.71 16.09 2.54
CA ALA A 88 6.33 16.47 2.29
C ALA A 88 5.58 16.78 3.60
N ILE A 89 5.82 15.99 4.65
CA ILE A 89 5.26 16.22 5.99
C ILE A 89 5.79 17.53 6.58
N ASP A 90 7.10 17.78 6.49
CA ASP A 90 7.72 19.01 6.99
C ASP A 90 7.16 20.24 6.28
N THR A 91 7.08 20.21 4.93
CA THR A 91 6.50 21.30 4.14
C THR A 91 5.03 21.55 4.54
N PHE A 92 4.27 20.47 4.78
CA PHE A 92 2.88 20.58 5.21
C PHE A 92 2.76 21.19 6.62
N LEU A 93 3.57 20.74 7.58
CA LEU A 93 3.56 21.26 8.95
C LEU A 93 4.05 22.71 9.01
N GLU A 94 4.99 23.11 8.16
CA GLU A 94 5.42 24.51 8.06
C GLU A 94 4.35 25.42 7.47
N THR A 95 3.60 24.92 6.48
CA THR A 95 2.56 25.68 5.77
C THR A 95 1.25 25.75 6.55
N TYR A 96 0.86 24.64 7.20
CA TYR A 96 -0.46 24.48 7.83
C TYR A 96 -0.41 24.19 9.34
N GLY A 97 0.76 23.87 9.91
CA GLY A 97 0.91 23.54 11.33
C GLY A 97 0.97 24.76 12.26
N LYS A 98 0.90 25.98 11.72
CA LYS A 98 0.78 27.22 12.51
C LYS A 98 -0.68 27.63 12.56
N SER A 99 -1.40 27.14 13.57
CA SER A 99 -2.73 27.65 13.91
C SER A 99 -2.61 28.80 14.91
N THR A 100 -3.38 29.85 14.69
CA THR A 100 -3.51 30.94 15.67
C THR A 100 -4.41 30.50 16.82
N PRO A 101 -4.22 31.02 18.04
CA PRO A 101 -5.07 30.66 19.18
C PRO A 101 -6.56 31.01 18.95
N GLU A 102 -6.85 31.94 18.04
CA GLU A 102 -8.21 32.28 17.62
C GLU A 102 -8.83 31.20 16.73
N GLU A 103 -8.06 30.65 15.78
CA GLU A 103 -8.49 29.54 14.92
C GLU A 103 -8.72 28.26 15.73
N ASP A 104 -7.87 27.97 16.71
CA ASP A 104 -8.04 26.83 17.63
C ASP A 104 -9.33 26.95 18.44
N ALA A 105 -9.67 28.17 18.91
CA ALA A 105 -10.90 28.43 19.61
C ALA A 105 -12.15 28.29 18.71
N LEU A 106 -12.06 28.71 17.45
CA LEU A 106 -13.12 28.53 16.45
C LEU A 106 -13.30 27.06 16.07
N LEU A 107 -12.22 26.31 15.86
CA LEU A 107 -12.25 24.87 15.61
C LEU A 107 -12.85 24.13 16.80
N THR A 108 -12.42 24.45 18.02
CA THR A 108 -13.00 23.91 19.25
C THR A 108 -14.49 24.20 19.31
N ARG A 109 -14.92 25.43 19.00
CA ARG A 109 -16.34 25.78 18.98
C ARG A 109 -17.12 24.98 17.93
N LEU A 110 -16.58 24.78 16.73
CA LEU A 110 -17.25 24.04 15.65
C LEU A 110 -17.32 22.53 15.93
N ILE A 111 -16.29 21.97 16.55
CA ILE A 111 -16.21 20.54 16.89
C ILE A 111 -17.14 20.21 18.08
N PHE A 112 -17.14 21.05 19.12
CA PHE A 112 -17.86 20.77 20.37
C PHE A 112 -19.24 21.43 20.46
N ASN A 113 -19.55 22.41 19.60
CA ASN A 113 -20.87 23.01 19.50
C ASN A 113 -21.23 23.27 18.01
N PRO A 114 -21.49 22.20 17.24
CA PRO A 114 -21.84 22.35 15.84
C PRO A 114 -23.09 23.21 15.72
N VAL A 115 -23.08 24.14 14.77
CA VAL A 115 -24.20 25.03 14.47
C VAL A 115 -25.48 24.17 14.36
N PRO A 116 -26.56 24.51 15.07
CA PRO A 116 -27.75 23.64 15.22
C PRO A 116 -28.40 23.27 13.89
N GLU A 117 -28.15 24.06 12.85
CA GLU A 117 -28.69 23.87 11.50
C GLU A 117 -28.17 22.58 10.83
N TYR A 118 -26.90 22.22 11.03
CA TYR A 118 -26.32 20.98 10.44
C TYR A 118 -26.68 19.72 11.24
N ALA A 119 -26.78 19.86 12.57
CA ALA A 119 -27.28 18.79 13.44
C ALA A 119 -28.74 18.45 13.12
N ALA A 120 -29.57 19.45 12.83
CA ALA A 120 -30.97 19.26 12.46
C ALA A 120 -31.12 18.48 11.13
N THR A 121 -30.27 18.74 10.14
CA THR A 121 -30.31 18.03 8.85
C THR A 121 -29.90 16.56 8.95
N LEU A 122 -28.97 16.22 9.84
CA LEU A 122 -28.58 14.83 10.10
C LEU A 122 -29.66 14.08 10.90
N VAL A 123 -30.31 14.76 11.85
CA VAL A 123 -31.42 14.20 12.64
C VAL A 123 -32.67 13.94 11.78
N THR A 124 -32.89 14.69 10.70
CA THR A 124 -34.01 14.42 9.78
C THR A 124 -33.81 13.18 8.91
N GLU A 125 -32.58 12.75 8.67
CA GLU A 125 -32.32 11.53 7.87
C GLU A 125 -32.25 10.26 8.73
N ASP A 126 -31.88 10.36 10.02
CA ASP A 126 -31.78 9.23 10.94
C ASP A 126 -32.44 9.53 12.30
N THR A 127 -33.67 9.07 12.49
CA THR A 127 -34.19 8.75 13.84
C THR A 127 -34.93 7.41 13.79
N PRO A 128 -34.89 6.60 14.87
CA PRO A 128 -35.46 7.02 16.15
C PRO A 128 -34.41 7.42 17.20
N THR A 129 -34.78 8.51 17.86
CA THR A 129 -34.26 9.17 19.05
C THR A 129 -33.64 8.28 20.13
N ALA A 130 -32.49 8.70 20.65
CA ALA A 130 -32.16 8.58 22.08
C ALA A 130 -31.17 9.69 22.47
N GLN A 131 -31.71 10.85 22.86
CA GLN A 131 -30.96 11.80 23.68
C GLN A 131 -30.82 11.18 25.07
N SER A 132 -29.60 10.89 25.49
CA SER A 132 -29.27 10.69 26.90
C SER A 132 -27.99 11.44 27.20
N GLU A 133 -28.09 12.50 28.00
CA GLU A 133 -27.00 13.33 28.50
C GLU A 133 -26.19 12.65 29.61
N ASP A 134 -26.21 11.32 29.67
CA ASP A 134 -25.55 10.54 30.71
C ASP A 134 -24.31 9.81 30.15
N PRO A 135 -23.11 9.97 30.74
CA PRO A 135 -21.89 9.30 30.26
C PRO A 135 -22.01 7.77 30.23
N GLN A 136 -22.93 7.18 31.01
CA GLN A 136 -23.22 5.74 30.98
C GLN A 136 -24.05 5.32 29.75
N GLY A 137 -24.89 6.20 29.20
CA GLY A 137 -25.71 5.92 28.02
C GLY A 137 -24.88 5.77 26.74
N GLN A 138 -23.80 6.56 26.63
CA GLN A 138 -22.87 6.46 25.49
C GLN A 138 -22.18 5.09 25.42
N ASP A 139 -21.79 4.53 26.57
CA ASP A 139 -21.19 3.19 26.64
C ASP A 139 -22.16 2.11 26.15
N ALA A 140 -23.46 2.25 26.44
CA ALA A 140 -24.49 1.30 25.99
C ALA A 140 -24.72 1.37 24.48
N VAL A 141 -24.64 2.57 23.87
CA VAL A 141 -24.72 2.74 22.42
C VAL A 141 -23.51 2.11 21.73
N LEU A 142 -22.31 2.27 22.31
CA LEU A 142 -21.10 1.62 21.81
C LEU A 142 -21.20 0.10 21.92
N ASP A 143 -21.61 -0.46 23.06
CA ASP A 143 -21.80 -1.90 23.21
C ASP A 143 -22.82 -2.46 22.20
N ALA A 144 -23.91 -1.72 21.95
CA ALA A 144 -24.90 -2.09 20.95
C ALA A 144 -24.32 -2.05 19.53
N PHE A 145 -23.42 -1.11 19.23
CA PHE A 145 -22.68 -1.05 17.97
C PHE A 145 -21.74 -2.26 17.82
N LEU A 146 -20.94 -2.59 18.84
CA LEU A 146 -20.09 -3.80 18.81
C LEU A 146 -20.90 -5.08 18.65
N SER A 147 -22.11 -5.13 19.21
CA SER A 147 -23.02 -6.28 19.07
C SER A 147 -23.62 -6.39 17.67
N LYS A 148 -23.79 -5.27 16.96
CA LYS A 148 -24.33 -5.23 15.58
C LYS A 148 -23.32 -5.64 14.52
N PHE A 149 -22.02 -5.59 14.81
CA PHE A 149 -20.99 -6.20 13.98
C PHE A 149 -20.75 -7.63 14.48
N PRO A 150 -21.18 -8.66 13.74
CA PRO A 150 -20.83 -10.02 14.11
C PRO A 150 -19.31 -10.13 14.07
N GLN A 151 -18.69 -10.43 15.21
CA GLN A 151 -17.39 -11.08 15.21
C GLN A 151 -17.54 -12.31 14.33
N GLU A 152 -16.84 -12.37 13.19
CA GLU A 152 -16.78 -13.59 12.39
C GLU A 152 -16.25 -14.71 13.31
N HIS A 153 -17.18 -15.53 13.81
CA HIS A 153 -16.90 -16.69 14.65
C HIS A 153 -15.92 -17.60 13.88
N LYS A 154 -14.77 -17.91 14.45
CA LYS A 154 -14.56 -19.16 15.21
C LYS A 154 -15.22 -20.36 14.51
N ASP A 155 -14.57 -20.87 13.47
CA ASP A 155 -14.76 -22.25 13.06
C ASP A 155 -14.28 -23.16 14.19
N THR A 156 -15.26 -23.75 14.85
CA THR A 156 -15.11 -24.85 15.79
C THR A 156 -14.43 -26.03 15.10
N ALA A 157 -13.53 -26.65 15.85
CA ALA A 157 -12.89 -27.90 15.51
C ALA A 157 -13.90 -28.96 15.02
N ASP A 158 -13.62 -29.51 13.84
CA ASP A 158 -14.00 -30.89 13.55
C ASP A 158 -12.80 -31.60 12.90
N ASP A 159 -12.64 -32.84 13.33
CA ASP A 159 -11.43 -33.65 13.27
C ASP A 159 -11.34 -34.34 11.90
N THR A 160 -10.29 -34.10 11.10
CA THR A 160 -9.73 -35.10 10.16
C THR A 160 -8.42 -34.59 9.52
N PRO A 161 -7.36 -35.42 9.46
CA PRO A 161 -6.05 -35.00 8.94
C PRO A 161 -5.96 -35.20 7.43
N LYS A 162 -5.78 -34.11 6.66
CA LYS A 162 -5.28 -34.21 5.28
C LYS A 162 -4.15 -33.22 5.02
N ALA A 163 -3.02 -33.83 4.67
CA ALA A 163 -1.72 -33.38 4.15
C ALA A 163 -1.48 -31.89 3.80
N PRO A 164 -0.22 -31.41 3.98
CA PRO A 164 0.12 -30.00 3.96
C PRO A 164 0.14 -29.44 2.53
N GLN A 165 -0.71 -28.45 2.26
CA GLN A 165 -0.51 -27.53 1.15
C GLN A 165 0.16 -26.25 1.67
N PRO A 166 1.10 -25.66 0.90
CA PRO A 166 1.84 -24.49 1.34
C PRO A 166 0.87 -23.32 1.51
N ARG A 167 0.81 -22.80 2.75
CA ARG A 167 0.09 -21.57 3.09
C ARG A 167 0.61 -20.45 2.20
N LYS A 168 -0.12 -20.15 1.11
CA LYS A 168 -0.07 -18.85 0.46
C LYS A 168 -0.43 -17.85 1.56
N GLN A 169 0.57 -17.13 2.04
CA GLN A 169 0.38 -15.97 2.89
C GLN A 169 -0.53 -15.02 2.12
N LYS A 170 -1.83 -15.04 2.42
CA LYS A 170 -2.67 -13.88 2.16
C LYS A 170 -2.00 -12.76 2.94
N ALA A 171 -1.38 -11.83 2.23
CA ALA A 171 -0.96 -10.57 2.80
C ALA A 171 -2.19 -10.00 3.50
N ALA A 172 -2.20 -10.08 4.83
CA ALA A 172 -3.22 -9.46 5.64
C ALA A 172 -3.15 -7.98 5.29
N LYS A 173 -4.16 -7.49 4.57
CA LYS A 173 -4.53 -6.08 4.66
C LYS A 173 -4.54 -5.81 6.16
N VAL A 174 -3.67 -4.93 6.62
CA VAL A 174 -3.74 -4.40 7.98
C VAL A 174 -5.09 -3.69 7.99
N SER A 175 -6.13 -4.40 8.41
CA SER A 175 -7.50 -3.96 8.22
C SER A 175 -7.70 -2.73 9.07
N GLU A 176 -8.35 -1.71 8.52
CA GLU A 176 -8.79 -0.51 9.24
C GLU A 176 -9.49 -0.90 10.56
N ASP A 177 -10.19 -2.04 10.56
CA ASP A 177 -10.81 -2.66 11.74
C ASP A 177 -9.85 -2.88 12.92
N SER A 178 -8.57 -3.18 12.65
CA SER A 178 -7.56 -3.32 13.70
C SER A 178 -7.16 -1.99 14.33
N LEU A 179 -7.08 -0.92 13.53
CA LEU A 179 -6.75 0.42 14.03
C LEU A 179 -7.93 0.99 14.83
N LEU A 180 -9.15 0.77 14.33
CA LEU A 180 -10.40 1.11 15.00
C LEU A 180 -10.56 0.36 16.33
N SER A 181 -10.18 -0.92 16.38
CA SER A 181 -10.24 -1.70 17.63
C SER A 181 -9.20 -1.25 18.66
N GLU A 182 -7.99 -0.85 18.24
CA GLU A 182 -6.97 -0.34 19.16
C GLU A 182 -7.37 1.03 19.75
N SER A 183 -7.90 1.94 18.92
CA SER A 183 -8.38 3.25 19.39
C SER A 183 -9.55 3.10 20.35
N LEU A 184 -10.46 2.18 20.06
CA LEU A 184 -11.59 1.85 20.95
C LEU A 184 -11.13 1.33 22.31
N ALA A 185 -10.14 0.42 22.34
CA ALA A 185 -9.57 -0.05 23.60
C ALA A 185 -8.99 1.09 24.45
N LYS A 186 -8.31 2.07 23.82
CA LYS A 186 -7.79 3.27 24.51
C LYS A 186 -8.90 4.11 25.13
N ILE A 187 -10.06 4.23 24.49
CA ILE A 187 -11.23 4.95 25.04
C ILE A 187 -11.77 4.23 26.29
N TYR A 188 -11.89 2.90 26.28
CA TYR A 188 -12.33 2.18 27.47
C TYR A 188 -11.33 2.30 28.64
N ILE A 189 -10.02 2.37 28.35
CA ILE A 189 -8.99 2.62 29.37
C ILE A 189 -9.16 4.02 29.99
N SER A 190 -9.34 5.06 29.16
CA SER A 190 -9.50 6.44 29.65
C SER A 190 -10.78 6.62 30.48
N ARG A 191 -11.84 5.87 30.14
CA ARG A 191 -13.10 5.82 30.88
C ARG A 191 -13.06 4.93 32.14
N GLY A 192 -11.94 4.28 32.44
CA GLY A 192 -11.79 3.41 33.61
C GLY A 192 -12.47 2.04 33.50
N ARG A 193 -12.99 1.68 32.32
CA ARG A 193 -13.67 0.40 32.05
C ARG A 193 -12.65 -0.66 31.60
N TYR A 194 -11.76 -1.03 32.52
CA TYR A 194 -10.60 -1.86 32.19
C TYR A 194 -10.93 -3.28 31.72
N ASP A 195 -12.05 -3.87 32.19
CA ASP A 195 -12.45 -5.22 31.80
C ASP A 195 -12.76 -5.33 30.30
N LYS A 196 -13.50 -4.35 29.75
CA LYS A 196 -13.81 -4.31 28.30
C LYS A 196 -12.58 -4.01 27.45
N ALA A 197 -11.73 -3.11 27.92
CA ALA A 197 -10.45 -2.85 27.26
C ALA A 197 -9.58 -4.12 27.20
N TYR A 198 -9.59 -4.93 28.25
CA TYR A 198 -8.88 -6.20 28.29
C TYR A 198 -9.38 -7.19 27.24
N GLU A 199 -10.69 -7.33 27.08
CA GLU A 199 -11.29 -8.20 26.05
C GLU A 199 -10.91 -7.79 24.62
N ILE A 200 -10.95 -6.48 24.32
CA ILE A 200 -10.58 -5.97 23.00
C ILE A 200 -9.10 -6.21 22.71
N ILE A 201 -8.20 -5.86 23.64
CA ILE A 201 -6.75 -6.09 23.46
C ILE A 201 -6.43 -7.60 23.37
N HIS A 202 -7.14 -8.43 24.12
CA HIS A 202 -6.97 -9.89 24.06
C HIS A 202 -7.38 -10.44 22.69
N SER A 203 -8.52 -10.00 22.14
CA SER A 203 -8.95 -10.41 20.79
C SER A 203 -7.97 -9.94 19.70
N LEU A 204 -7.45 -8.71 19.80
CA LEU A 204 -6.39 -8.21 18.91
C LEU A 204 -5.11 -9.06 18.98
N SER A 205 -4.72 -9.52 20.17
CA SER A 205 -3.51 -10.34 20.33
C SER A 205 -3.56 -11.67 19.57
N LEU A 206 -4.76 -12.27 19.48
CA LEU A 206 -5.01 -13.51 18.74
C LEU A 206 -4.89 -13.29 17.22
N ASN A 207 -5.34 -12.13 16.74
CA ASN A 207 -5.30 -11.79 15.32
C ASN A 207 -3.90 -11.37 14.84
N PHE A 208 -3.05 -10.85 15.74
CA PHE A 208 -1.75 -10.27 15.39
C PHE A 208 -0.58 -10.87 16.20
N PRO A 209 -0.19 -12.14 15.94
CA PRO A 209 0.85 -12.82 16.71
C PRO A 209 2.22 -12.15 16.60
N LYS A 210 2.50 -11.42 15.51
CA LYS A 210 3.77 -10.68 15.33
C LYS A 210 3.99 -9.59 16.39
N LYS A 211 2.91 -9.03 16.95
CA LYS A 211 2.95 -8.00 18.01
C LYS A 211 2.67 -8.60 19.39
N SER A 212 2.81 -9.92 19.57
CA SER A 212 2.45 -10.62 20.82
C SER A 212 3.12 -10.04 22.08
N ILE A 213 4.40 -9.64 22.00
CA ILE A 213 5.13 -9.04 23.13
C ILE A 213 4.47 -7.74 23.59
N TYR A 214 4.11 -6.86 22.65
CA TYR A 214 3.45 -5.59 22.93
C TYR A 214 2.10 -5.79 23.62
N PHE A 215 1.28 -6.71 23.11
CA PHE A 215 -0.02 -7.01 23.72
C PHE A 215 0.12 -7.64 25.09
N ALA A 216 1.12 -8.49 25.33
CA ALA A 216 1.38 -9.08 26.63
C ALA A 216 1.64 -8.00 27.70
N ASP A 217 2.41 -6.96 27.37
CA ASP A 217 2.67 -5.84 28.27
C ASP A 217 1.40 -5.01 28.55
N GLN A 218 0.60 -4.74 27.52
CA GLN A 218 -0.68 -4.02 27.67
C GLN A 218 -1.68 -4.80 28.53
N LEU A 219 -1.81 -6.11 28.31
CA LEU A 219 -2.69 -6.98 29.10
C LEU A 219 -2.23 -7.05 30.55
N ARG A 220 -0.91 -7.12 30.81
CA ARG A 220 -0.36 -7.09 32.17
C ARG A 220 -0.65 -5.75 32.86
N PHE A 221 -0.55 -4.64 32.13
CA PHE A 221 -0.89 -3.32 32.65
C PHE A 221 -2.37 -3.21 33.00
N LEU A 222 -3.26 -3.63 32.09
CA LEU A 222 -4.70 -3.66 32.31
C LEU A 222 -5.09 -4.53 33.51
N GLN A 223 -4.51 -5.71 33.66
CA GLN A 223 -4.74 -6.57 34.83
C GLN A 223 -4.39 -5.87 36.15
N LYS A 224 -3.28 -5.12 36.19
CA LYS A 224 -2.91 -4.33 37.38
C LYS A 224 -3.92 -3.23 37.67
N LEU A 225 -4.44 -2.56 36.64
CA LEU A 225 -5.48 -1.54 36.79
C LEU A 225 -6.79 -2.12 37.30
N ILE A 226 -7.22 -3.27 36.77
CA ILE A 226 -8.41 -4.01 37.23
C ILE A 226 -8.26 -4.41 38.70
N LEU A 227 -7.08 -4.90 39.10
CA LEU A 227 -6.82 -5.23 40.50
C LEU A 227 -6.91 -3.98 41.37
N ASN A 228 -6.25 -2.88 40.97
CA ASN A 228 -6.28 -1.63 41.72
C ASN A 228 -7.70 -1.08 41.88
N SER A 229 -8.51 -1.06 40.82
CA SER A 229 -9.92 -0.63 40.91
C SER A 229 -10.70 -1.50 41.89
N LYS A 230 -10.56 -2.84 41.82
CA LYS A 230 -11.21 -3.77 42.76
C LYS A 230 -10.81 -3.55 44.21
N TYR A 231 -9.55 -3.15 44.49
CA TYR A 231 -9.12 -2.82 45.84
C TYR A 231 -9.68 -1.48 46.30
N LYS A 232 -9.68 -0.47 45.42
CA LYS A 232 -10.25 0.85 45.71
C LYS A 232 -11.75 0.78 46.04
N ASP A 233 -12.50 -0.04 45.30
CA ASP A 233 -13.93 -0.25 45.52
C ASP A 233 -14.23 -1.03 46.81
N LYS A 234 -13.27 -1.80 47.34
CA LYS A 234 -13.39 -2.51 48.64
C LYS A 234 -13.02 -1.66 49.83
N THR A 235 -12.25 -0.59 49.63
CA THR A 235 -11.79 0.32 50.69
C THR A 235 -12.68 1.54 50.89
N ASN A 236 -13.67 1.72 50.01
CA ASN A 236 -14.75 2.71 50.12
C ASN A 236 -16.03 2.01 50.62
#